data_AF-A0A842MV09-F1
#
_entry.id   AF-A0A842MV09-F1
#
_cell.length_a   1.000
_cell.length_b   1.000
_cell.length_c   1.000
_cell.angle_alpha   90.00
_cell.angle_beta   90.00
_cell.angle_gamma   90.00
#
_symmetry.space_group_name_H-M   'P 1'
#
loop_
_entity.id
_entity.type
_entity.pdbx_description
1 polymer ?
#
loop_
_entity_poly.entity_id
_entity_poly.type
_entity_poly.pdbx_seq_one_letter_code
_entity_poly.pdbx_strand_id
1 'polypeptide(L)' 'MKLVIATGRRKASLAKVKITPGTGRVIVNNRALEVFEPELARLKIMEPLQLVPEL' A
#
# COMPACT_ATOMS: atom_id res chain seq x y z
N MET A 1 -18.18 -5.76 -8.84
CA MET A 1 -16.87 -5.19 -8.42
C MET A 1 -17.02 -4.65 -7.01
N LYS A 2 -16.28 -5.20 -6.04
CA LYS A 2 -16.33 -4.72 -4.64
C LYS A 2 -15.18 -3.75 -4.43
N LEU A 3 -15.49 -2.46 -4.31
CA LEU A 3 -14.53 -1.45 -3.88
C LEU A 3 -14.39 -1.55 -2.37
N VAL A 4 -13.20 -1.86 -1.88
CA VAL A 4 -12.91 -1.85 -0.44
C VAL A 4 -12.16 -0.57 -0.12
N ILE A 5 -12.73 0.22 0.80
CA ILE A 5 -12.10 1.44 1.31
C ILE A 5 -11.59 1.12 2.69
N ALA A 6 -10.29 1.34 2.90
CA ALA A 6 -9.64 1.15 4.19
C ALA A 6 -8.94 2.45 4.60
N THR A 7 -8.80 2.65 5.90
CA THR A 7 -8.08 3.78 6.47
C THR A 7 -7.00 3.29 7.41
N GLY A 8 -5.83 3.93 7.38
CA GLY A 8 -4.73 3.70 8.31
C GLY A 8 -4.37 4.99 9.03
N ARG A 9 -4.14 4.93 10.34
CA ARG A 9 -3.73 6.10 11.14
C ARG A 9 -2.49 5.74 11.97
N ARG A 10 -1.48 6.60 11.95
CA ARG A 10 -0.30 6.53 12.84
C ARG A 10 0.07 7.93 13.31
N LYS A 11 0.01 8.18 14.62
CA LYS A 11 0.18 9.53 15.21
C LYS A 11 -0.75 10.54 14.52
N ALA A 12 -0.20 11.61 13.93
CA ALA A 12 -0.92 12.62 13.16
C ALA A 12 -1.16 12.25 11.68
N SER A 13 -0.54 11.17 11.18
CA SER A 13 -0.64 10.77 9.78
C SER A 13 -1.87 9.90 9.52
N LEU A 14 -2.63 10.24 8.47
CA LEU A 14 -3.81 9.49 8.00
C LEU A 14 -3.60 9.06 6.54
N ALA A 15 -3.79 7.78 6.25
CA ALA A 15 -3.79 7.22 4.91
C ALA A 15 -5.19 6.69 4.56
N LYS A 16 -5.72 7.08 3.41
CA LYS A 16 -6.96 6.54 2.84
C LYS A 16 -6.60 5.69 1.62
N VAL A 17 -7.01 4.43 1.64
CA VAL A 17 -6.65 3.45 0.62
C VAL A 17 -7.92 2.92 -0.04
N LYS A 18 -7.86 2.77 -1.37
CA LYS A 18 -8.89 2.15 -2.18
C LYS A 18 -8.30 0.89 -2.80
N ILE A 19 -8.89 -0.26 -2.50
CA ILE A 19 -8.48 -1.55 -3.04
C ILE A 19 -9.51 -1.96 -4.08
N THR A 20 -9.01 -2.22 -5.28
CA THR A 20 -9.79 -2.70 -6.42
C THR A 20 -9.15 -3.98 -6.94
N PRO A 21 -9.95 -4.98 -7.37
CA PRO A 21 -9.41 -6.17 -8.02
C PRO A 21 -8.66 -5.76 -9.30
N GLY A 22 -7.43 -6.26 -9.48
CA GLY A 22 -6.56 -5.87 -10.59
C GLY A 22 -5.18 -6.51 -10.52
N THR A 23 -4.24 -6.01 -11.32
CA THR A 23 -2.90 -6.57 -11.55
C THR A 23 -1.89 -6.37 -10.41
N GLY A 24 -2.35 -6.14 -9.17
CA GLY A 24 -1.46 -5.98 -8.01
C GLY A 24 -0.61 -4.69 -7.96
N ARG A 25 -0.94 -3.67 -8.76
CA ARG A 25 -0.20 -2.39 -8.75
C ARG A 25 -0.49 -1.57 -7.49
N VAL A 26 0.55 -1.16 -6.78
CA VAL A 26 0.46 -0.30 -5.60
C VAL A 26 1.02 1.08 -5.90
N ILE A 27 0.16 2.10 -5.77
CA ILE A 27 0.49 3.51 -6.03
C ILE A 27 0.26 4.31 -4.75
N VAL A 28 1.27 5.06 -4.32
CA VAL A 28 1.23 5.95 -3.15
C VAL A 28 1.49 7.37 -3.62
N ASN A 29 0.53 8.29 -3.44
CA ASN A 29 0.65 9.69 -3.86
C ASN A 29 1.16 9.86 -5.30
N ASN A 30 0.57 9.14 -6.25
CA ASN A 30 0.93 9.11 -7.67
C ASN A 30 2.34 8.57 -8.00
N ARG A 31 3.03 7.98 -7.02
CA ARG A 31 4.32 7.30 -7.22
C ARG A 31 4.15 5.81 -7.05
N ALA A 32 4.79 5.03 -7.93
CA ALA A 32 4.85 3.58 -7.78
C ALA A 32 5.69 3.23 -6.55
N LEU A 33 5.33 2.14 -5.86
CA LEU A 33 6.03 1.70 -4.64
C LEU A 33 7.53 1.41 -4.90
N GLU A 34 7.88 0.97 -6.10
CA GLU A 34 9.27 0.67 -6.50
C GLU A 34 10.18 1.89 -6.46
N VAL A 35 9.65 3.07 -6.82
CA VAL A 35 10.38 4.35 -6.91
C VAL A 35 10.13 5.19 -5.65
N PHE A 36 9.59 4.60 -4.58
CA PHE A 36 9.29 5.33 -3.36
C PHE A 36 10.56 5.52 -2.52
N GLU A 37 11.00 6.76 -2.40
CA GLU A 37 12.04 7.18 -1.47
C GLU A 37 11.41 7.73 -0.18
N PRO A 38 11.97 7.46 1.02
CA PRO A 38 13.22 6.75 1.33
C PRO A 38 13.07 5.21 1.36
N GLU A 39 14.17 4.50 1.12
CA GLU A 39 14.20 3.03 1.03
C GLU A 39 13.64 2.32 2.27
N LEU A 40 13.93 2.83 3.47
CA LEU A 40 13.43 2.25 4.72
C LEU A 40 11.89 2.26 4.79
N ALA A 41 11.26 3.31 4.29
CA ALA A 41 9.80 3.39 4.23
C ALA A 41 9.24 2.40 3.21
N ARG A 42 9.92 2.24 2.07
CA ARG A 42 9.56 1.26 1.04
C ARG A 42 9.58 -0.17 1.57
N LEU A 43 10.67 -0.57 2.25
CA LEU A 43 10.80 -1.90 2.86
C LEU A 43 9.67 -2.17 3.87
N LYS A 44 9.38 -1.20 4.73
CA LYS A 44 8.31 -1.32 5.72
C LYS A 44 6.91 -1.48 5.11
N ILE A 45 6.65 -0.85 3.96
CA ILE A 45 5.37 -1.00 3.25
C ILE A 45 5.30 -2.37 2.54
N MET A 46 6.44 -2.91 2.13
CA MET A 46 6.53 -4.18 1.40
C MET A 46 6.43 -5.41 2.32
N GLU A 47 6.92 -5.34 3.56
CA GLU A 47 6.81 -6.41 4.57
C GLU A 47 5.41 -7.06 4.64
N PRO A 48 4.30 -6.31 4.86
CA PRO A 48 2.98 -6.93 4.93
C PRO A 48 2.50 -7.50 3.60
N LEU A 49 3.00 -7.01 2.46
CA LEU A 49 2.63 -7.53 1.15
C LEU A 49 3.30 -8.88 0.87
N GLN A 50 4.51 -9.10 1.40
CA GLN A 50 5.25 -10.35 1.24
C GLN A 50 4.82 -11.43 2.24
N LEU A 51 4.34 -11.03 3.43
CA LEU A 51 3.94 -11.97 4.47
C LEU A 51 2.64 -12.72 4.13
N VAL A 52 1.80 -12.16 3.25
CA VAL A 52 0.55 -12.79 2.85
C VAL A 52 0.87 -13.98 1.94
N PRO A 53 0.44 -15.22 2.30
CA PRO A 53 0.59 -16.36 1.40
C PRO A 53 -0.19 -16.12 0.10
N GLU A 54 0.39 -16.49 -1.04
CA GLU A 54 -0.33 -16.50 -2.31
C GLU A 54 -1.57 -17.40 -2.18
N LEU A 55 -2.74 -16.86 -2.55
CA LEU A 55 -4.04 -17.53 -2.54
C LEU A 55 -4.31 -18.22 -3.87
#